data_AF-A0A3Q8CDE2-F1
#
_entry.id   AF-A0A3Q8CDE2-F1
#
_cell.length_a   1.000
_cell.length_b   1.000
_cell.length_c   1.000
_cell.angle_alpha   90.00
_cell.angle_beta   90.00
_cell.angle_gamma   90.00
#
_symmetry.space_group_name_H-M   'P 1'
#
loop_
_entity.id
_entity.type
_entity.pdbx_description
1 polymer ?
#
loop_
_entity_poly.entity_id
_entity_poly.type
_entity_poly.pdbx_seq_one_letter_code
_entity_poly.pdbx_strand_id
1 'polypeptide(L)'
;MAKISLGLYIFWLILLILKYFSLEKNSSFSYFRTFFGRISWYRNSRVLILLISLFLIEIFLPLNQVYLLFFITGGITILMSLANFKFKAGKVWTNLFVLLIGICITGFSSLFIF
;
A
#
# COMPACT_ATOMS: atom_id res chain seq x y z
N MET A 1 -4.16 14.20 -17.66
CA MET A 1 -4.34 13.95 -16.22
C MET A 1 -4.18 12.50 -15.82
N ALA A 2 -4.76 11.52 -16.53
CA ALA A 2 -4.62 10.08 -16.21
C ALA A 2 -3.16 9.58 -16.03
N LYS A 3 -2.22 10.03 -16.87
CA LYS A 3 -0.80 9.67 -16.73
C LYS A 3 -0.18 10.22 -15.43
N ILE A 4 -0.64 11.40 -15.00
CA ILE A 4 -0.15 12.09 -13.79
C ILE A 4 -0.67 11.38 -12.54
N SER A 5 -1.96 11.01 -12.49
CA SER A 5 -2.51 10.20 -11.39
C SER A 5 -1.79 8.87 -11.25
N LEU A 6 -1.62 8.15 -12.36
CA LEU A 6 -0.94 6.86 -12.37
C LEU A 6 0.53 7.02 -11.92
N GLY A 7 1.23 8.04 -12.43
CA GLY A 7 2.59 8.37 -12.01
C GLY A 7 2.71 8.69 -10.52
N LEU A 8 1.79 9.51 -9.97
CA LEU A 8 1.77 9.84 -8.55
C LEU A 8 1.50 8.62 -7.66
N TYR A 9 0.61 7.72 -8.10
CA TYR A 9 0.33 6.48 -7.36
C TYR A 9 1.51 5.52 -7.35
N ILE A 10 2.13 5.31 -8.51
CA ILE A 10 3.35 4.49 -8.62
C ILE A 10 4.46 5.09 -7.76
N PHE A 11 4.65 6.41 -7.83
CA PHE A 11 5.63 7.10 -6.99
C PHE A 11 5.35 6.87 -5.49
N TRP A 12 4.09 6.95 -5.08
CA TRP A 12 3.70 6.62 -3.71
C TRP A 12 4.02 5.16 -3.33
N LEU A 13 3.75 4.19 -4.20
CA LEU A 13 4.10 2.78 -3.97
C LEU A 13 5.61 2.59 -3.79
N ILE A 14 6.43 3.26 -4.60
CA ILE A 14 7.89 3.23 -4.45
C ILE A 14 8.29 3.78 -3.07
N LEU A 15 7.73 4.92 -2.65
CA LEU A 15 8.00 5.50 -1.33
C LEU A 15 7.56 4.58 -0.19
N LEU A 16 6.46 3.85 -0.36
CA LEU A 16 5.99 2.85 0.60
C LEU A 16 6.99 1.70 0.74
N ILE A 17 7.45 1.15 -0.38
CA ILE A 17 8.43 0.05 -0.42
C ILE A 17 9.76 0.49 0.20
N LEU A 18 10.28 1.65 -0.20
CA LEU A 18 11.51 2.21 0.37
C LEU A 18 11.37 2.41 1.89
N LYS A 19 10.22 2.91 2.35
CA LYS A 19 9.98 3.05 3.79
C LYS A 19 9.98 1.69 4.47
N TYR A 20 9.30 0.70 3.90
CA TYR A 20 9.28 -0.65 4.45
C TYR A 20 10.69 -1.22 4.60
N PHE A 21 11.56 -1.08 3.60
CA PHE A 21 12.94 -1.57 3.69
C PHE A 21 13.79 -0.78 4.69
N SER A 22 13.55 0.53 4.85
CA SER A 22 14.28 1.35 5.82
C SER A 22 13.96 1.06 7.29
N LEU A 23 12.85 0.37 7.57
CA LEU A 23 12.40 0.09 8.93
C LEU A 23 12.97 -1.22 9.46
N GLU A 24 13.49 -1.17 10.68
CA GLU A 24 13.94 -2.36 11.42
C GLU A 24 12.83 -3.41 11.54
N LYS A 25 13.21 -4.67 11.31
CA LYS A 25 12.33 -5.84 11.36
C LYS A 25 12.33 -6.47 12.75
N ASN A 26 11.89 -5.70 13.74
CA ASN A 26 11.80 -6.13 15.14
C ASN A 26 10.34 -6.17 15.62
N SER A 27 10.13 -6.53 16.90
CA SER A 27 8.80 -6.64 17.52
C SER A 27 8.03 -5.30 17.56
N SER A 28 8.72 -4.17 17.44
CA SER A 28 8.11 -2.83 17.43
C SER A 28 7.60 -2.39 16.05
N PHE A 29 7.77 -3.23 15.02
CA PHE A 29 7.27 -2.95 13.68
C PHE A 29 5.76 -2.69 13.69
N SER A 30 5.35 -1.67 12.94
CA SER A 30 3.95 -1.27 12.81
C SER A 30 3.64 -0.92 11.36
N TYR A 31 2.60 -1.57 10.82
CA TYR A 31 2.09 -1.24 9.49
C TYR A 31 1.59 0.19 9.42
N PHE A 32 0.87 0.67 10.42
CA PHE A 32 0.38 2.05 10.46
C PHE A 32 1.52 3.05 10.27
N ARG A 33 2.65 2.85 10.95
CA ARG A 33 3.84 3.71 10.79
C ARG A 33 4.49 3.56 9.39
N THR A 34 4.44 2.38 8.81
CA THR A 34 4.96 2.12 7.46
C THR A 34 4.14 2.87 6.41
N PHE A 35 2.82 2.71 6.43
CA PHE A 35 1.87 3.30 5.48
C PHE A 35 1.68 4.82 5.70
N PHE A 36 1.40 5.24 6.93
CA PHE A 36 0.94 6.62 7.24
C PHE A 36 1.95 7.45 8.03
N GLY A 37 3.07 6.88 8.47
CA GLY A 37 4.08 7.60 9.25
C GLY A 37 3.70 7.83 10.72
N ARG A 38 4.44 8.71 11.39
CA ARG A 38 4.21 9.08 12.81
C ARG A 38 3.64 10.49 12.99
N ILE A 39 3.73 11.33 11.96
CA ILE A 39 3.32 12.73 11.99
C ILE A 39 1.87 12.82 11.47
N SER A 40 1.13 13.84 11.91
CA SER A 40 -0.20 14.17 11.40
C SER A 40 -0.27 14.16 9.87
N TRP A 41 -1.39 13.66 9.34
CA TRP A 41 -1.58 13.38 7.92
C TRP A 41 -1.29 14.61 7.03
N TYR A 42 -1.71 15.80 7.43
CA TYR A 42 -1.54 17.04 6.68
C TYR A 42 -0.09 17.55 6.62
N ARG A 43 0.81 17.01 7.46
CA ARG A 43 2.25 17.32 7.44
C ARG A 43 3.07 16.21 6.80
N ASN A 44 2.46 15.06 6.49
CA ASN A 44 3.16 13.93 5.91
C ASN A 44 3.02 13.96 4.40
N SER A 45 4.09 14.36 3.71
CA SER A 45 4.14 14.43 2.25
C SER A 45 3.76 13.12 1.56
N ARG A 46 4.11 11.95 2.13
CA ARG A 46 3.71 10.65 1.55
C ARG A 46 2.20 10.44 1.59
N VAL A 47 1.55 10.87 2.67
CA VAL A 47 0.10 10.78 2.81
C VAL A 47 -0.59 11.79 1.89
N LEU A 48 -0.06 13.02 1.79
CA LEU A 48 -0.57 14.02 0.85
C LEU A 48 -0.46 13.55 -0.61
N ILE A 49 0.67 12.94 -1.00
CA ILE A 49 0.84 12.37 -2.35
C ILE A 49 -0.20 11.27 -2.60
N LEU A 50 -0.44 10.39 -1.62
CA LEU A 50 -1.48 9.36 -1.73
C LEU A 50 -2.85 9.99 -1.93
N LEU A 51 -3.22 10.97 -1.10
CA LEU A 51 -4.54 11.61 -1.16
C LEU A 51 -4.77 12.32 -2.50
N ILE A 52 -3.79 13.09 -2.97
CA ILE A 52 -3.85 13.75 -4.27
C ILE A 52 -3.93 12.72 -5.39
N SER A 53 -3.14 11.65 -5.29
CA SER A 53 -3.17 10.56 -6.27
C SER A 53 -4.54 9.88 -6.33
N LEU A 54 -5.11 9.50 -5.18
CA LEU A 54 -6.43 8.88 -5.09
C LEU A 54 -7.52 9.79 -5.67
N PHE A 55 -7.50 11.09 -5.34
CA PHE A 55 -8.43 12.06 -5.90
C PHE A 55 -8.34 12.15 -7.43
N LEU A 56 -7.13 12.17 -7.98
CA LEU A 56 -6.95 12.20 -9.44
C LEU A 56 -7.28 10.85 -10.10
N ILE A 57 -7.06 9.72 -9.42
CA ILE A 57 -7.46 8.40 -9.91
C ILE A 57 -8.97 8.32 -10.06
N GLU A 58 -9.71 8.75 -9.04
CA GLU A 58 -11.18 8.70 -9.02
C GLU A 58 -11.80 9.48 -10.18
N ILE A 59 -11.20 10.61 -10.56
CA ILE A 59 -11.73 11.47 -11.63
C ILE A 59 -11.26 11.02 -13.03
N PHE A 60 -10.01 10.58 -13.16
CA PHE A 60 -9.36 10.48 -14.47
C PHE A 60 -8.97 9.06 -14.91
N LEU A 61 -8.96 8.05 -14.03
CA LEU A 61 -8.59 6.69 -14.42
C LEU A 61 -9.82 5.86 -14.79
N PRO A 62 -9.76 5.06 -15.87
CA PRO A 62 -10.78 4.07 -16.15
C PRO A 62 -10.77 2.98 -15.06
N LEU A 63 -11.95 2.45 -14.77
CA LEU A 63 -12.17 1.53 -13.65
C LEU A 63 -11.24 0.30 -13.68
N ASN A 64 -10.98 -0.27 -14.86
CA ASN A 64 -10.07 -1.41 -15.03
C ASN A 64 -8.64 -1.09 -14.55
N GLN A 65 -8.16 0.14 -14.77
CA GLN A 65 -6.84 0.56 -14.29
C GLN A 65 -6.84 0.79 -12.77
N VAL A 66 -7.96 1.27 -12.21
CA VAL A 66 -8.11 1.40 -10.75
C VAL A 66 -7.99 0.02 -10.09
N TYR A 67 -8.71 -0.98 -10.60
CA TYR A 67 -8.60 -2.35 -10.10
C TYR A 67 -7.19 -2.92 -10.27
N LEU A 68 -6.51 -2.64 -11.38
CA LEU A 68 -5.12 -3.03 -11.57
C LEU A 68 -4.19 -2.44 -10.49
N LEU A 69 -4.36 -1.16 -10.14
CA LEU A 69 -3.58 -0.53 -9.07
C LEU A 69 -3.86 -1.17 -7.70
N PHE A 70 -5.12 -1.50 -7.41
CA PHE A 70 -5.49 -2.20 -6.18
C PHE A 70 -4.94 -3.62 -6.13
N PHE A 71 -4.96 -4.35 -7.25
CA PHE A 71 -4.34 -5.67 -7.36
C PHE A 71 -2.84 -5.63 -7.05
N ILE A 72 -2.11 -4.69 -7.65
CA ILE A 72 -0.67 -4.49 -7.37
C ILE A 72 -0.44 -4.14 -5.90
N THR A 73 -1.25 -3.23 -5.35
CA THR A 73 -1.14 -2.80 -3.95
C THR A 73 -1.42 -3.94 -2.97
N GLY A 74 -2.42 -4.77 -3.27
CA GLY A 74 -2.74 -5.98 -2.53
C GLY A 74 -1.59 -6.97 -2.56
N GLY A 75 -1.02 -7.24 -3.74
CA GLY A 75 0.16 -8.10 -3.90
C GLY A 75 1.37 -7.62 -3.10
N ILE A 76 1.69 -6.33 -3.15
CA ILE A 76 2.77 -5.74 -2.33
C ILE A 76 2.48 -5.94 -0.84
N THR A 77 1.23 -5.73 -0.40
CA THR A 77 0.82 -5.89 1.00
C THR A 77 0.96 -7.34 1.47
N ILE A 78 0.57 -8.31 0.63
CA ILE A 78 0.79 -9.74 0.88
C ILE A 78 2.29 -10.01 1.04
N LEU A 79 3.12 -9.58 0.09
CA LEU A 79 4.57 -9.79 0.14
C LEU A 79 5.20 -9.19 1.40
N MET A 80 4.81 -7.97 1.80
CA MET A 80 5.27 -7.34 3.04
C MET A 80 4.86 -8.14 4.28
N SER A 81 3.66 -8.70 4.30
CA SER A 81 3.18 -9.53 5.42
C SER A 81 3.92 -10.86 5.52
N LEU A 82 4.13 -11.55 4.40
CA LEU A 82 4.90 -12.79 4.34
C LEU A 82 6.36 -12.56 4.75
N ALA A 83 6.97 -11.47 4.27
CA ALA A 83 8.30 -11.07 4.70
C ALA A 83 8.35 -10.79 6.21
N ASN A 84 7.35 -10.10 6.77
CA ASN A 84 7.29 -9.86 8.21
C ASN A 84 7.12 -11.14 9.03
N PHE A 85 6.38 -12.14 8.55
CA PHE A 85 6.33 -13.45 9.19
C PHE A 85 7.70 -14.12 9.20
N LYS A 86 8.41 -14.11 8.06
CA LYS A 86 9.77 -14.68 7.93
C LYS A 86 10.76 -14.02 8.90
N PHE A 87 10.73 -12.69 9.00
CA PHE A 87 11.62 -11.92 9.87
C PHE A 87 11.13 -11.77 11.32
N LYS A 88 10.00 -12.38 11.69
CA LYS A 88 9.36 -12.23 13.01
C LYS A 88 9.16 -10.75 13.40
N ALA A 89 8.85 -9.91 12.41
CA ALA A 89 8.65 -8.47 12.60
C ALA A 89 7.21 -8.18 13.02
N GLY A 90 7.05 -7.39 14.09
CA GLY A 90 5.74 -6.98 14.61
C GLY A 90 4.96 -8.14 15.25
N LYS A 91 3.66 -7.89 15.50
CA LYS A 91 2.77 -8.89 16.11
C LYS A 91 2.22 -9.84 15.05
N VAL A 92 2.25 -11.14 15.35
CA VAL A 92 1.72 -12.21 14.48
C VAL A 92 0.29 -11.92 14.01
N TRP A 93 -0.60 -11.54 14.94
CA TRP A 93 -1.99 -11.20 14.63
C TRP A 93 -2.12 -10.03 13.66
N THR A 94 -1.28 -8.99 13.79
CA THR A 94 -1.30 -7.85 12.89
C THR A 94 -0.81 -8.25 11.49
N ASN A 95 0.23 -9.08 11.39
CA ASN A 95 0.69 -9.60 10.11
C ASN A 95 -0.38 -10.46 9.44
N LEU A 96 -1.11 -11.28 10.21
CA LEU A 96 -2.18 -12.13 9.71
C LEU A 96 -3.37 -11.31 9.21
N PHE A 97 -3.77 -10.28 9.95
CA PHE A 97 -4.83 -9.36 9.53
C PHE A 97 -4.47 -8.62 8.24
N VAL A 98 -3.24 -8.12 8.13
CA VAL A 98 -2.77 -7.43 6.91
C VAL A 98 -2.64 -8.39 5.73
N LEU A 99 -2.23 -9.63 5.97
CA LEU A 99 -2.22 -10.68 4.94
C LEU A 99 -3.62 -10.93 4.40
N LEU A 100 -4.62 -11.10 5.28
CA LEU A 100 -6.01 -11.33 4.89
C LEU A 100 -6.58 -10.16 4.10
N ILE A 101 -6.33 -8.92 4.54
CA ILE A 101 -6.72 -7.71 3.79
C ILE A 101 -6.07 -7.71 2.40
N GLY A 102 -4.78 -8.03 2.33
CA GLY A 102 -4.06 -8.15 1.07
C GLY A 102 -4.71 -9.18 0.14
N ILE A 103 -5.03 -10.38 0.65
CA ILE A 103 -5.71 -11.43 -0.12
C ILE A 103 -7.08 -10.96 -0.60
N CYS A 104 -7.89 -10.34 0.27
CA CYS A 104 -9.21 -9.84 -0.10
C CYS A 104 -9.14 -8.77 -1.19
N ILE A 105 -8.25 -7.77 -1.06
CA ILE A 105 -8.07 -6.72 -2.07
C ILE A 105 -7.62 -7.33 -3.39
N THR A 106 -6.63 -8.23 -3.35
CA THR A 106 -6.06 -8.84 -4.56
C THR A 106 -7.10 -9.72 -5.26
N GLY A 107 -7.82 -10.57 -4.51
CA GLY A 107 -8.85 -11.46 -5.04
C GLY A 107 -10.08 -10.72 -5.56
N PHE A 108 -10.53 -9.66 -4.88
CA PHE A 108 -11.62 -8.83 -5.38
C PHE A 108 -11.21 -8.11 -6.66
N SER A 109 -10.01 -7.52 -6.68
CA SER A 109 -9.51 -6.78 -7.85
C SER A 109 -9.30 -7.70 -9.07
N SER A 110 -8.89 -8.96 -8.86
CA SER A 110 -8.69 -9.89 -9.99
C SER A 110 -9.95 -10.18 -10.78
N LEU A 111 -11.14 -10.15 -10.15
CA LEU A 111 -12.43 -10.40 -10.81
C LEU A 111 -12.79 -9.35 -11.87
N PHE A 112 -12.16 -8.17 -11.80
CA PHE A 112 -12.41 -7.07 -12.73
C PHE A 112 -11.27 -6.85 -13.73
N ILE A 113 -10.14 -7.55 -13.54
CA ILE A 113 -8.96 -7.46 -14.42
C ILE A 113 -8.94 -8.63 -15.41
N PHE A 114 -9.30 -9.83 -14.94
CA PHE A 114 -9.31 -11.09 -15.70
C PHE A 114 -10.74 -11.60 -15.86
#